data_AF-A0A523XGH6-F1
#
_entry.id   AF-A0A523XGH6-F1
#
_cell.length_a   1.000
_cell.length_b   1.000
_cell.length_c   1.000
_cell.angle_alpha   90.00
_cell.angle_beta   90.00
_cell.angle_gamma   90.00
#
_symmetry.space_group_name_H-M   'P 1'
#
loop_
_entity.id
_entity.type
_entity.pdbx_description
1 polymer ?
#
loop_
_entity_poly.entity_id
_entity_poly.type
_entity_poly.pdbx_seq_one_letter_code
_entity_poly.pdbx_strand_id
1 'polypeptide(L)' 'CVVNGPGEARMADVGIAGGKGMGVVFRKGKIVKSVVEEKLFDALLSEIEKMVNSKK' A
#
# COMPACT_ATOMS: atom_id res chain seq x y z
N CYS A 1 -5.71 6.23 8.62
CA CYS A 1 -7.02 5.58 8.91
C CYS A 1 -7.55 4.94 7.63
N VAL A 2 -7.93 3.65 7.63
CA VAL A 2 -8.49 2.91 6.45
C VAL A 2 -9.68 3.64 5.81
N VAL A 3 -10.32 4.54 6.56
CA VAL A 3 -11.46 5.35 6.13
C VAL A 3 -11.06 6.42 5.10
N ASN A 4 -9.89 7.05 5.24
CA ASN A 4 -9.39 8.08 4.30
C ASN A 4 -8.32 7.57 3.34
N GLY A 5 -7.60 6.51 3.72
CA GLY A 5 -6.49 5.95 2.94
C GLY A 5 -6.86 5.61 1.49
N PRO A 6 -8.00 4.95 1.19
CA PRO A 6 -8.39 4.64 -0.18
C PRO A 6 -8.72 5.86 -1.04
N GLY A 7 -9.20 6.96 -0.45
CA GLY A 7 -9.53 8.19 -1.17
C GLY A 7 -8.27 8.95 -1.59
N GLU A 8 -7.31 9.10 -0.67
CA GLU A 8 -5.98 9.69 -0.93
C GLU A 8 -5.15 8.80 -1.88
N ALA A 9 -5.29 7.47 -1.77
CA ALA A 9 -4.63 6.48 -2.63
C ALA A 9 -5.05 6.51 -4.10
N ARG A 10 -6.18 7.14 -4.45
CA ARG A 10 -6.57 7.31 -5.86
C ARG A 10 -5.66 8.31 -6.59
N MET A 11 -5.07 9.25 -5.85
CA MET A 11 -4.12 10.23 -6.38
C MET A 11 -2.67 9.71 -6.33
N ALA A 12 -2.40 8.66 -5.56
CA ALA A 12 -1.09 8.05 -5.44
C ALA A 12 -0.96 6.79 -6.30
N ASP A 13 0.23 6.54 -6.86
CA ASP A 13 0.48 5.29 -7.55
C ASP A 13 0.44 4.10 -6.58
N VAL A 14 1.04 4.24 -5.39
CA VAL A 14 1.03 3.25 -4.29
C VAL A 14 0.90 3.97 -2.95
N GLY A 15 0.27 3.32 -1.98
CA GLY A 15 0.28 3.77 -0.59
C GLY A 15 -0.12 2.67 0.41
N ILE A 16 -0.16 3.03 1.69
CA ILE A 16 -0.55 2.14 2.79
C ILE A 16 -1.54 2.78 3.76
N ALA A 17 -2.38 1.97 4.40
CA ALA A 17 -3.15 2.39 5.57
C ALA A 17 -3.04 1.34 6.68
N GLY A 18 -2.55 1.76 7.84
CA GLY A 18 -2.51 0.95 9.06
C GLY A 18 -3.74 1.15 9.95
N GLY A 19 -4.02 0.16 10.80
CA GLY A 19 -4.99 0.20 11.88
C GLY A 19 -5.24 -1.16 12.53
N LYS A 20 -5.46 -1.17 13.85
CA LYS A 20 -5.76 -2.37 14.66
C LYS A 20 -4.75 -3.53 14.46
N GLY A 21 -3.46 -3.24 14.39
CA GLY A 21 -2.39 -4.25 14.23
C GLY A 21 -2.27 -4.83 12.81
N MET A 22 -3.06 -4.31 11.86
CA MET A 22 -3.06 -4.70 10.46
C MET A 22 -2.81 -3.48 9.58
N GLY A 23 -2.37 -3.73 8.36
CA GLY A 23 -2.22 -2.71 7.35
C GLY A 23 -2.55 -3.22 5.96
N VAL A 24 -3.01 -2.31 5.11
CA VAL A 24 -3.31 -2.59 3.71
C VAL A 24 -2.39 -1.77 2.83
N VAL A 25 -1.90 -2.39 1.76
CA VAL A 25 -1.18 -1.75 0.66
C VAL A 25 -2.15 -1.60 -0.50
N PHE A 26 -2.17 -0.42 -1.09
CA PHE A 26 -2.99 -0.10 -2.25
C PHE A 26 -2.16 0.46 -3.39
N ARG A 27 -2.62 0.22 -4.61
CA ARG A 27 -2.04 0.72 -5.86
C ARG A 27 -3.14 1.27 -6.74
N LYS A 28 -3.01 2.52 -7.17
CA LYS A 28 -4.02 3.24 -7.97
C LYS A 28 -5.44 3.11 -7.38
N GLY A 29 -5.55 3.30 -6.06
CA GLY A 29 -6.81 3.16 -5.32
C GLY A 29 -7.38 1.75 -5.15
N LYS A 30 -6.66 0.68 -5.56
CA LYS A 30 -7.07 -0.72 -5.35
C LYS A 30 -6.20 -1.40 -4.30
N ILE A 31 -6.79 -2.18 -3.40
CA ILE A 31 -6.03 -2.97 -2.42
C ILE A 31 -5.30 -4.10 -3.15
N VAL A 32 -3.99 -4.19 -2.95
CA VAL A 32 -3.13 -5.24 -3.55
C VAL A 32 -2.64 -6.24 -2.51
N LYS A 33 -2.54 -5.83 -1.24
CA LYS A 33 -2.05 -6.70 -0.17
C LYS A 33 -2.58 -6.24 1.19
N SER A 34 -2.83 -7.19 2.08
CA SER A 34 -3.07 -6.93 3.51
C SER A 34 -2.03 -7.69 4.32
N VAL A 35 -1.42 -7.05 5.30
CA VAL A 35 -0.35 -7.61 6.14
C VAL A 35 -0.54 -7.18 7.58
N VAL A 36 0.15 -7.84 8.51
CA VAL A 36 0.34 -7.32 9.87
C VAL A 36 1.12 -6.00 9.81
N GLU A 37 0.87 -5.11 10.76
CA GLU A 37 1.42 -3.75 10.78
C GLU A 37 2.95 -3.73 10.72
N GLU A 38 3.61 -4.67 11.40
CA GLU A 38 5.08 -4.84 11.40
C GLU A 38 5.65 -5.09 9.99
N LYS A 39 4.86 -5.69 9.10
CA LYS A 39 5.26 -6.00 7.71
C LYS A 39 4.78 -4.96 6.71
N LEU A 40 4.09 -3.91 7.16
CA LEU A 40 3.45 -2.93 6.28
C LEU A 40 4.48 -2.10 5.51
N PHE A 41 5.59 -1.75 6.16
CA PHE A 41 6.68 -1.01 5.54
C PHE A 41 7.40 -1.85 4.46
N ASP A 42 7.75 -3.09 4.77
CA ASP A 42 8.38 -4.01 3.80
C ASP A 42 7.45 -4.28 2.60
N ALA A 43 6.15 -4.42 2.87
CA ALA A 43 5.16 -4.62 1.83
C ALA A 43 5.03 -3.40 0.90
N LEU A 44 5.15 -2.18 1.44
CA LEU A 44 5.20 -0.94 0.65
C LEU A 44 6.46 -0.88 -0.23
N LEU A 45 7.65 -1.11 0.36
CA LEU A 45 8.92 -1.09 -0.37
C LEU A 45 8.90 -2.11 -1.52
N SER A 46 8.47 -3.34 -1.25
CA SER A 46 8.36 -4.37 -2.27
C SER A 46 7.44 -3.97 -3.43
N GLU A 47 6.36 -3.24 -3.16
CA GLU A 47 5.45 -2.77 -4.22
C GLU A 47 6.06 -1.62 -5.03
N ILE A 48 6.81 -0.72 -4.38
CA ILE A 48 7.57 0.35 -5.06
C ILE A 48 8.66 -0.24 -5.95
N GLU A 49 9.42 -1.23 -5.47
CA GLU A 49 10.45 -1.91 -6.26
C GLU A 49 9.86 -2.59 -7.49
N LYS A 50 8.73 -3.29 -7.34
CA LYS A 50 8.01 -3.88 -8.47
C LYS A 50 7.60 -2.82 -9.48
N MET A 51 7.13 -1.67 -9.03
CA MET A 51 6.76 -0.57 -9.92
C MET A 51 7.95 -0.03 -10.72
N VAL A 52 9.10 0.14 -10.08
CA VAL A 52 10.32 0.65 -10.73
C VAL A 52 10.89 -0.40 -11.70
N ASN A 53 10.91 -1.67 -11.31
CA ASN A 53 11.50 -2.75 -12.11
C ASN A 53 10.59 -3.31 -13.20
N SER A 54 9.28 -3.08 -13.15
CA SER A 54 8.34 -3.51 -14.22
C SER A 54 8.37 -2.62 -15.47
N LYS A 55 9.20 -1.57 -15.50
CA LYS A 55 9.39 -0.69 -16.68
C LYS A 55 10.52 -1.14 -17.63
N LYS A 56 10.98 -2.39 -17.52
CA LYS A 56 12.03 -2.94 -18.40
C LYS A 56 11.44 -3.63 -19.61
#